data_AF-A7ST54-F1
#
_entry.id   AF-A7ST54-F1
#
_cell.length_a   1.000
_cell.length_b   1.000
_cell.length_c   1.000
_cell.angle_alpha   90.00
_cell.angle_beta   90.00
_cell.angle_gamma   90.00
#
_symmetry.space_group_name_H-M   'P 1'
#
loop_
_entity.id
_entity.type
_entity.pdbx_description
1 polymer ?
#
loop_
_entity_poly.entity_id
_entity_poly.type
_entity_poly.pdbx_seq_one_letter_code
_entity_poly.pdbx_strand_id
1 'polypeptide(L)'
;MKKHNVRIQRSEAKNHKAQSVAQRANRTLSERLYSHQYAQEMLSENERSREWVKRLPKVLEAINSKPRRISGKEPDKAVGLKEVDVKPAEYKRSVGLDEVRLPPAVKVRYLLAPGEDEGGDNRRATDPVWSLNIYDLSRSVVSVGQPVLYYLSEGAPRRSFVREELQVVPEDTELPPNSVLE
;
A
#
# COMPACT_ATOMS: atom_id res chain seq x y z
N MET A 1 -15.22 8.76 -28.67
CA MET A 1 -15.79 7.43 -28.36
C MET A 1 -16.98 7.04 -29.24
N LYS A 2 -18.04 7.86 -29.38
CA LYS A 2 -19.14 7.60 -30.35
C LYS A 2 -18.64 7.40 -31.80
N LYS A 3 -17.67 8.21 -32.24
CA LYS A 3 -17.00 8.09 -33.55
C LYS A 3 -16.27 6.74 -33.78
N HIS A 4 -15.84 6.07 -32.72
CA HIS A 4 -15.12 4.79 -32.78
C HIS A 4 -16.00 3.60 -32.37
N ASN A 5 -17.32 3.79 -32.28
CA ASN A 5 -18.27 2.77 -31.85
C ASN A 5 -17.92 2.10 -30.50
N VAL A 6 -17.30 2.85 -29.58
CA VAL A 6 -16.92 2.33 -28.25
C VAL A 6 -18.11 2.49 -27.30
N ARG A 7 -18.61 1.37 -26.77
CA ARG A 7 -19.64 1.36 -25.72
C ARG A 7 -19.04 1.78 -24.38
N ILE A 8 -19.62 2.81 -23.76
CA ILE A 8 -19.22 3.27 -22.43
C ILE A 8 -20.11 2.59 -21.40
N GLN A 9 -19.51 1.95 -20.40
CA GLN A 9 -20.20 1.45 -19.22
C GLN A 9 -19.78 2.28 -18.01
N ARG A 10 -20.73 2.58 -17.13
CA ARG A 10 -20.50 3.35 -15.89
C ARG A 10 -21.10 2.56 -14.72
N SER A 11 -20.36 2.48 -13.62
CA SER A 11 -20.87 1.97 -12.35
C SER A 11 -21.40 3.11 -11.49
N GLU A 12 -22.22 2.78 -10.50
CA GLU A 12 -22.58 3.71 -9.43
C GLU A 12 -21.33 4.23 -8.71
N ALA A 13 -21.42 5.47 -8.21
CA ALA A 13 -20.36 6.07 -7.41
C ALA A 13 -20.10 5.21 -6.15
N LYS A 14 -18.84 5.08 -5.74
CA LYS A 14 -18.39 4.27 -4.59
C LYS A 14 -18.66 2.76 -4.70
N ASN A 15 -19.02 2.24 -5.88
CA ASN A 15 -19.08 0.79 -6.10
C ASN A 15 -17.67 0.23 -6.35
N HIS A 16 -16.91 0.07 -5.26
CA HIS A 16 -15.52 -0.41 -5.30
C HIS A 16 -15.39 -1.84 -5.86
N LYS A 17 -16.42 -2.69 -5.74
CA LYS A 17 -16.40 -4.06 -6.26
C LYS A 17 -16.30 -4.07 -7.78
N ALA A 18 -17.13 -3.28 -8.45
CA ALA A 18 -17.14 -3.15 -9.92
C ALA A 18 -15.83 -2.58 -10.49
N GLN A 19 -15.06 -1.86 -9.68
CA GLN A 19 -13.81 -1.20 -10.07
C GLN A 19 -12.56 -1.82 -9.41
N SER A 20 -12.73 -2.92 -8.68
CA SER A 20 -11.72 -3.49 -7.79
C SER A 20 -10.41 -3.85 -8.52
N VAL A 21 -10.51 -4.36 -9.74
CA VAL A 21 -9.36 -4.70 -10.58
C VAL A 21 -8.55 -3.45 -10.95
N ALA A 22 -9.22 -2.40 -11.41
CA ALA A 22 -8.58 -1.13 -11.74
C ALA A 22 -7.96 -0.48 -10.49
N GLN A 23 -8.67 -0.50 -9.36
CA GLN A 23 -8.16 0.00 -8.08
C GLN A 23 -6.90 -0.76 -7.64
N ARG A 24 -6.88 -2.09 -7.77
CA ARG A 24 -5.69 -2.89 -7.43
C ARG A 24 -4.52 -2.63 -8.39
N ALA A 25 -4.78 -2.46 -9.68
CA ALA A 25 -3.75 -2.12 -10.67
C ALA A 25 -3.13 -0.75 -10.36
N ASN A 26 -3.96 0.27 -10.13
CA ASN A 26 -3.51 1.60 -9.76
C ASN A 26 -2.68 1.57 -8.47
N ARG A 27 -3.14 0.85 -7.44
CA ARG A 27 -2.37 0.67 -6.20
C ARG A 27 -0.99 0.04 -6.46
N THR A 28 -0.92 -1.00 -7.28
CA THR A 28 0.36 -1.68 -7.60
C THR A 28 1.33 -0.74 -8.33
N LEU A 29 0.80 0.07 -9.25
CA LEU A 29 1.57 1.07 -9.98
C LEU A 29 2.09 2.17 -9.04
N SER A 30 1.21 2.70 -8.20
CA SER A 30 1.53 3.71 -7.19
C SER A 30 2.58 3.23 -6.20
N GLU A 31 2.44 2.02 -5.64
CA GLU A 31 3.42 1.43 -4.71
C GLU A 31 4.82 1.40 -5.33
N ARG A 32 4.97 1.01 -6.61
CA ARG A 32 6.28 0.94 -7.28
C ARG A 32 6.87 2.30 -7.64
N LEU A 33 6.03 3.24 -8.06
CA LEU A 33 6.47 4.58 -8.45
C LEU A 33 6.84 5.43 -7.24
N TYR A 34 5.94 5.47 -6.26
CA TYR A 34 6.05 6.39 -5.13
C TYR A 34 7.02 5.92 -4.06
N SER A 35 7.31 4.62 -3.96
CA SER A 35 8.40 4.15 -3.07
C SER A 35 9.74 4.81 -3.43
N HIS A 36 10.01 5.04 -4.72
CA HIS A 36 11.24 5.70 -5.15
C HIS A 36 11.17 7.21 -4.95
N GLN A 37 10.05 7.85 -5.29
CA GLN A 37 9.85 9.28 -5.02
C GLN A 37 10.03 9.59 -3.52
N TYR A 38 9.39 8.78 -2.67
CA TYR A 38 9.49 8.90 -1.22
C TYR A 38 10.94 8.73 -0.75
N ALA A 39 11.66 7.75 -1.28
CA ALA A 39 13.07 7.57 -0.94
C ALA A 39 13.95 8.75 -1.38
N GLN A 40 13.63 9.43 -2.49
CA GLN A 40 14.30 10.67 -2.88
C GLN A 40 13.94 11.82 -1.94
N GLU A 41 12.66 12.01 -1.65
CA GLU A 41 12.16 13.08 -0.76
C GLU A 41 12.67 12.94 0.68
N MET A 42 12.95 11.71 1.15
CA MET A 42 13.62 11.48 2.43
C MET A 42 15.08 11.96 2.46
N LEU A 43 15.74 12.05 1.29
CA LEU A 43 17.14 12.41 1.13
C LEU A 43 17.33 13.88 0.72
N SER A 44 16.42 14.42 -0.10
CA SER A 44 16.41 15.81 -0.52
C SER A 44 15.57 16.62 0.46
N GLU A 45 16.22 17.34 1.38
CA GLU A 45 15.58 18.17 2.42
C GLU A 45 14.48 19.09 1.84
N ASN A 46 13.23 18.61 1.89
CA ASN A 46 11.99 19.34 1.54
C ASN A 46 11.75 19.69 0.06
N GLU A 47 12.44 19.06 -0.90
CA GLU A 47 12.13 19.23 -2.33
C GLU A 47 11.23 18.11 -2.87
N ARG A 48 10.18 18.49 -3.60
CA ARG A 48 9.25 17.53 -4.24
C ARG A 48 9.89 16.92 -5.49
N SER A 49 9.97 15.60 -5.52
CA SER A 49 10.47 14.88 -6.69
C SER A 49 9.35 14.58 -7.72
N ARG A 50 9.67 14.78 -9.01
CA ARG A 50 8.83 14.35 -10.15
C ARG A 50 9.46 13.20 -10.95
N GLU A 51 10.50 12.56 -10.41
CA GLU A 51 11.26 11.50 -11.10
C GLU A 51 10.42 10.25 -11.40
N TRP A 52 9.32 10.05 -10.67
CA TRP A 52 8.38 8.98 -10.95
C TRP A 52 7.84 9.02 -12.38
N VAL A 53 7.75 10.20 -13.01
CA VAL A 53 7.31 10.35 -14.41
C VAL A 53 8.32 9.74 -15.37
N LYS A 54 9.63 9.98 -15.16
CA LYS A 54 10.70 9.40 -15.99
C LYS A 54 10.79 7.89 -15.80
N ARG A 55 10.47 7.39 -14.60
CA ARG A 55 10.47 5.95 -14.28
C ARG A 55 9.23 5.19 -14.73
N LEU A 56 8.13 5.88 -15.01
CA LEU A 56 6.85 5.26 -15.37
C LEU A 56 6.98 4.20 -16.48
N PRO A 57 7.68 4.43 -17.62
CA PRO A 57 7.82 3.42 -18.65
C PRO A 57 8.49 2.13 -18.15
N LYS A 58 9.62 2.27 -17.43
CA LYS A 58 10.37 1.14 -16.86
C LYS A 58 9.52 0.35 -15.85
N VAL A 59 8.73 1.04 -15.02
CA VAL A 59 7.86 0.39 -14.04
C VAL A 59 6.71 -0.35 -14.73
N LEU A 60 6.12 0.22 -15.77
CA LEU A 60 5.07 -0.45 -16.56
C LEU A 60 5.59 -1.71 -17.23
N GLU A 61 6.76 -1.64 -17.87
CA GLU A 61 7.44 -2.80 -18.44
C GLU A 61 7.66 -3.89 -17.39
N ALA A 62 8.16 -3.52 -16.21
CA ALA A 62 8.38 -4.46 -15.10
C ALA A 62 7.08 -5.00 -14.46
N ILE A 63 5.94 -4.34 -14.61
CA ILE A 63 4.63 -4.83 -14.16
C ILE A 63 4.07 -5.82 -15.19
N ASN A 64 4.20 -5.50 -16.49
CA ASN A 64 3.61 -6.27 -17.57
C ASN A 64 4.40 -7.54 -17.92
N SER A 65 5.70 -7.57 -17.62
CA SER A 65 6.60 -8.71 -17.84
C SER A 65 6.65 -9.73 -16.68
N LYS A 66 6.03 -9.43 -15.52
CA LYS A 66 6.05 -10.33 -14.37
C LYS A 66 4.74 -11.14 -14.26
N PRO A 67 4.81 -12.46 -14.00
CA PRO A 67 3.61 -13.25 -13.82
C PRO A 67 2.85 -12.83 -12.56
N ARG A 68 1.53 -12.65 -12.68
CA ARG A 68 0.69 -12.30 -11.53
C ARG A 68 0.33 -13.54 -10.72
N ARG A 69 0.40 -13.47 -9.38
CA ARG A 69 0.04 -14.58 -8.48
C ARG A 69 -1.34 -15.19 -8.77
N ILE A 70 -2.31 -14.35 -9.15
CA ILE A 70 -3.70 -14.77 -9.32
C ILE A 70 -3.94 -15.57 -10.62
N SER A 71 -3.13 -15.33 -11.66
CA SER A 71 -3.26 -15.97 -12.97
C SER A 71 -2.07 -16.83 -13.37
N GLY A 72 -0.93 -16.72 -12.66
CA GLY A 72 0.35 -17.32 -13.02
C GLY A 72 0.97 -16.81 -14.33
N LYS A 73 0.35 -15.83 -15.00
CA LYS A 73 0.73 -15.35 -16.33
C LYS A 73 1.14 -13.88 -16.31
N GLU A 74 2.06 -13.55 -17.20
CA GLU A 74 2.49 -12.17 -17.46
C GLU A 74 1.35 -11.42 -18.18
N PRO A 75 1.00 -10.19 -17.74
CA PRO A 75 -0.02 -9.39 -18.42
C PRO A 75 0.18 -9.23 -19.92
N ASP A 76 1.44 -9.07 -20.37
CA ASP A 76 1.77 -8.88 -21.78
C ASP A 76 1.47 -10.13 -22.62
N LYS A 77 1.76 -11.32 -22.09
CA LYS A 77 1.40 -12.58 -22.74
C LYS A 77 -0.10 -12.89 -22.63
N ALA A 78 -0.73 -12.43 -21.56
CA ALA A 78 -2.14 -12.69 -21.28
C ALA A 78 -3.08 -11.84 -22.13
N VAL A 79 -2.68 -10.64 -22.58
CA VAL A 79 -3.55 -9.76 -23.39
C VAL A 79 -3.92 -10.35 -24.74
N GLY A 80 -3.08 -11.23 -25.29
CA GLY A 80 -3.34 -11.95 -26.53
C GLY A 80 -4.25 -13.17 -26.37
N LEU A 81 -4.57 -13.57 -25.14
CA LEU A 81 -5.46 -14.70 -24.88
C LEU A 81 -6.91 -14.23 -24.83
N LYS A 82 -7.83 -15.08 -25.30
CA LYS A 82 -9.27 -14.80 -25.23
C LYS A 82 -9.77 -14.76 -23.79
N GLU A 83 -9.29 -15.68 -22.96
CA GLU A 83 -9.66 -15.85 -21.56
C GLU A 83 -8.44 -16.21 -20.72
N VAL A 84 -8.48 -15.86 -19.43
CA VAL A 84 -7.40 -16.10 -18.48
C VAL A 84 -7.99 -16.65 -17.20
N ASP A 85 -7.60 -17.85 -16.82
CA ASP A 85 -8.03 -18.45 -15.56
C ASP A 85 -7.47 -17.66 -14.36
N VAL A 86 -8.33 -17.42 -13.39
CA VAL A 86 -8.02 -16.67 -12.17
C VAL A 86 -8.31 -17.55 -10.97
N LYS A 87 -7.28 -17.83 -10.17
CA LYS A 87 -7.45 -18.53 -8.88
C LYS A 87 -7.67 -17.49 -7.78
N PRO A 88 -8.90 -17.33 -7.26
CA PRO A 88 -9.14 -16.39 -6.18
C PRO A 88 -8.34 -16.80 -4.94
N ALA A 89 -7.80 -15.81 -4.23
CA ALA A 89 -7.14 -16.05 -2.96
C ALA A 89 -8.20 -16.20 -1.86
N GLU A 90 -8.19 -17.32 -1.14
CA GLU A 90 -8.93 -17.45 0.11
C GLU A 90 -8.19 -16.65 1.20
N TYR A 91 -8.87 -15.70 1.83
CA TYR A 91 -8.31 -14.98 2.98
C TYR A 91 -8.82 -15.64 4.26
N LYS A 92 -7.97 -16.48 4.87
CA LYS A 92 -8.21 -17.05 6.21
C LYS A 92 -7.30 -16.33 7.18
N ARG A 93 -7.90 -15.58 8.11
CA ARG A 93 -7.23 -14.83 9.17
C ARG A 93 -7.64 -15.42 10.52
N SER A 94 -6.65 -15.72 11.36
CA SER A 94 -6.85 -15.96 12.79
C SER A 94 -7.17 -14.65 13.50
N VAL A 95 -8.14 -14.66 14.41
CA VAL A 95 -8.53 -13.49 15.25
C VAL A 95 -8.60 -13.91 16.71
N GLY A 96 -8.47 -12.95 17.62
CA GLY A 96 -8.56 -13.17 19.06
C GLY A 96 -7.37 -13.92 19.62
N LEU A 97 -7.62 -15.00 20.36
CA LEU A 97 -6.58 -15.78 21.05
C LEU A 97 -5.64 -16.51 20.08
N ASP A 98 -6.13 -16.84 18.89
CA ASP A 98 -5.36 -17.55 17.86
C ASP A 98 -4.49 -16.60 17.01
N GLU A 99 -4.64 -15.27 17.18
CA GLU A 99 -3.87 -14.28 16.43
C GLU A 99 -2.44 -14.14 17.00
N VAL A 100 -1.44 -14.32 16.12
CA VAL A 100 -0.02 -14.14 16.48
C VAL A 100 0.25 -12.67 16.80
N ARG A 101 0.65 -12.40 18.05
CA ARG A 101 0.91 -11.05 18.56
C ARG A 101 2.27 -10.50 18.13
N LEU A 102 2.34 -9.18 17.98
CA LEU A 102 3.62 -8.48 17.85
C LEU A 102 4.42 -8.59 19.17
N PRO A 103 5.74 -8.81 19.11
CA PRO A 103 6.59 -8.80 20.30
C PRO A 103 6.59 -7.42 21.00
N PRO A 104 6.72 -7.37 22.34
CA PRO A 104 6.56 -6.14 23.13
C PRO A 104 7.66 -5.06 22.97
N ALA A 105 8.68 -5.28 22.15
CA ALA A 105 9.78 -4.32 21.92
C ALA A 105 9.97 -3.95 20.44
N VAL A 106 9.01 -4.29 19.57
CA VAL A 106 9.15 -3.94 18.15
C VAL A 106 8.86 -2.47 17.90
N LYS A 107 9.70 -1.87 17.07
CA LYS A 107 9.47 -0.55 16.49
C LYS A 107 8.49 -0.66 15.35
N VAL A 108 7.53 0.27 15.28
CA VAL A 108 6.48 0.26 14.28
C VAL A 108 6.20 1.65 13.72
N ARG A 109 5.73 1.68 12.47
CA ARG A 109 4.97 2.80 11.90
C ARG A 109 3.49 2.43 11.88
N TYR A 110 2.63 3.42 12.00
CA TYR A 110 1.17 3.20 11.93
C TYR A 110 0.56 3.72 10.64
N LEU A 111 -0.59 3.17 10.27
CA LEU A 111 -1.34 3.59 9.10
C LEU A 111 -1.99 4.96 9.33
N LEU A 112 -1.66 5.95 8.50
CA LEU A 112 -2.22 7.30 8.61
C LEU A 112 -3.73 7.30 8.31
N ALA A 113 -4.50 8.02 9.13
CA ALA A 113 -5.88 8.34 8.82
C ALA A 113 -5.96 9.38 7.68
N PRO A 114 -7.08 9.42 6.94
CA PRO A 114 -7.39 10.54 6.05
C PRO A 114 -7.24 11.87 6.80
N GLY A 115 -6.50 12.81 6.20
CA GLY A 115 -6.30 14.16 6.75
C GLY A 115 -5.34 14.28 7.92
N GLU A 116 -4.71 13.19 8.36
CA GLU A 116 -3.82 13.21 9.53
C GLU A 116 -2.49 13.93 9.28
N ASP A 117 -1.91 13.78 8.08
CA ASP A 117 -0.57 14.30 7.75
C ASP A 117 -0.64 15.60 6.93
N GLU A 118 -1.32 15.59 5.78
CA GLU A 118 -1.39 16.76 4.88
C GLU A 118 -2.61 17.67 5.09
N GLY A 119 -3.55 17.28 5.96
CA GLY A 119 -4.82 17.97 6.17
C GLY A 119 -5.85 17.72 5.04
N GLY A 120 -7.07 17.36 5.43
CA GLY A 120 -8.20 17.15 4.52
C GLY A 120 -8.47 15.68 4.13
N ASP A 121 -9.72 15.38 3.75
CA ASP A 121 -10.19 14.00 3.55
C ASP A 121 -9.63 13.32 2.29
N ASN A 122 -9.15 14.11 1.33
CA ASN A 122 -8.68 13.62 0.04
C ASN A 122 -7.17 13.40 0.05
N ARG A 123 -6.78 12.16 0.33
CA ARG A 123 -5.39 11.74 0.26
C ARG A 123 -4.93 11.63 -1.20
N ARG A 124 -3.83 12.30 -1.57
CA ARG A 124 -3.21 12.10 -2.87
C ARG A 124 -2.58 10.71 -2.89
N ALA A 125 -2.54 10.09 -4.06
CA ALA A 125 -1.92 8.77 -4.20
C ALA A 125 -0.43 8.76 -3.79
N THR A 126 0.21 9.94 -3.78
CA THR A 126 1.60 10.19 -3.39
C THR A 126 1.82 10.33 -1.89
N ASP A 127 0.79 10.60 -1.10
CA ASP A 127 0.98 10.90 0.32
C ASP A 127 1.40 9.64 1.09
N PRO A 128 2.27 9.74 2.11
CA PRO A 128 2.71 8.60 2.90
C PRO A 128 1.52 7.76 3.40
N VAL A 129 1.64 6.44 3.28
CA VAL A 129 0.65 5.49 3.84
C VAL A 129 0.85 5.31 5.32
N TRP A 130 2.10 5.34 5.73
CA TRP A 130 2.54 5.07 7.08
C TRP A 130 3.08 6.35 7.70
N SER A 131 3.01 6.43 9.03
CA SER A 131 3.64 7.50 9.79
C SER A 131 5.13 7.62 9.44
N LEU A 132 5.62 8.84 9.23
CA LEU A 132 7.05 9.08 9.01
C LEU A 132 7.87 8.63 10.24
N ASN A 133 7.37 9.01 11.41
CA ASN A 133 7.94 8.67 12.71
C ASN A 133 7.75 7.19 13.06
N ILE A 134 8.72 6.68 13.81
CA ILE A 134 8.75 5.33 14.35
C ILE A 134 8.36 5.39 15.82
N TYR A 135 7.50 4.47 16.25
CA TYR A 135 6.98 4.40 17.61
C TYR A 135 7.25 3.03 18.22
N ASP A 136 7.36 3.01 19.54
CA ASP A 136 7.40 1.77 20.30
C ASP A 136 5.98 1.30 20.63
N LEU A 137 5.79 -0.01 20.71
CA LEU A 137 4.52 -0.59 21.13
C LEU A 137 4.32 -0.35 22.63
N SER A 138 3.23 0.30 23.03
CA SER A 138 2.94 0.55 24.45
C SER A 138 2.23 -0.64 25.09
N ARG A 139 1.13 -1.11 24.50
CA ARG A 139 0.36 -2.26 25.01
C ARG A 139 -0.48 -2.90 23.92
N SER A 140 -0.89 -4.14 24.14
CA SER A 140 -1.87 -4.84 23.31
C SER A 140 -3.08 -5.30 24.14
N VAL A 141 -4.25 -5.30 23.52
CA VAL A 141 -5.52 -5.74 24.11
C VAL A 141 -6.07 -6.86 23.24
N VAL A 142 -6.42 -7.98 23.86
CA VAL A 142 -6.95 -9.17 23.19
C VAL A 142 -8.38 -9.40 23.65
N SER A 143 -9.27 -9.71 22.71
CA SER A 143 -10.64 -10.14 22.99
C SER A 143 -11.01 -11.32 22.09
N VAL A 144 -11.85 -12.22 22.60
CA VAL A 144 -12.25 -13.43 21.87
C VAL A 144 -13.01 -13.04 20.60
N GLY A 145 -12.60 -13.57 19.45
CA GLY A 145 -13.24 -13.30 18.16
C GLY A 145 -13.02 -11.90 17.59
N GLN A 146 -12.16 -11.07 18.20
CA GLN A 146 -11.82 -9.73 17.71
C GLN A 146 -10.33 -9.64 17.36
N PRO A 147 -9.95 -8.79 16.39
CA PRO A 147 -8.56 -8.45 16.14
C PRO A 147 -7.83 -7.99 17.40
N VAL A 148 -6.55 -8.32 17.52
CA VAL A 148 -5.70 -7.75 18.57
C VAL A 148 -5.55 -6.25 18.33
N LEU A 149 -5.83 -5.46 19.37
CA LEU A 149 -5.68 -4.01 19.34
C LEU A 149 -4.35 -3.61 19.96
N TYR A 150 -3.62 -2.72 19.30
CA TYR A 150 -2.33 -2.22 19.71
C TYR A 150 -2.40 -0.73 19.99
N TYR A 151 -1.70 -0.30 21.04
CA TYR A 151 -1.53 1.10 21.41
C TYR A 151 -0.04 1.44 21.34
N LEU A 152 0.26 2.65 20.87
CA LEU A 152 1.62 3.14 20.68
C LEU A 152 2.07 4.04 21.83
N SER A 153 3.39 4.24 21.92
CA SER A 153 4.03 5.13 22.89
C SER A 153 3.61 6.60 22.73
N GLU A 154 3.98 7.43 23.69
CA GLU A 154 3.70 8.87 23.68
C GLU A 154 4.25 9.55 22.41
N GLY A 155 3.52 10.54 21.89
CA GLY A 155 3.78 11.18 20.59
C GLY A 155 2.99 10.58 19.43
N ALA A 156 2.47 9.36 19.55
CA ALA A 156 1.55 8.77 18.58
C ALA A 156 0.09 9.24 18.79
N PRO A 157 -0.79 9.09 17.79
CA PRO A 157 -2.22 9.36 17.93
C PRO A 157 -2.85 8.54 19.05
N ARG A 158 -3.77 9.16 19.80
CA ARG A 158 -4.51 8.52 20.90
C ARG A 158 -5.63 7.59 20.40
N ARG A 159 -5.28 6.56 19.62
CA ARG A 159 -6.20 5.53 19.13
C ARG A 159 -5.51 4.16 19.09
N SER A 160 -6.31 3.11 18.96
CA SER A 160 -5.83 1.74 18.77
C SER A 160 -5.64 1.39 17.30
N PHE A 161 -4.76 0.43 17.03
CA PHE A 161 -4.45 -0.08 15.69
C PHE A 161 -4.58 -1.61 15.66
N VAL A 162 -4.98 -2.18 14.52
CA VAL A 162 -4.88 -3.63 14.29
C VAL A 162 -3.52 -3.99 13.71
N ARG A 163 -3.18 -5.29 13.67
CA ARG A 163 -1.90 -5.78 13.10
C ARG A 163 -1.63 -5.26 11.69
N GLU A 164 -2.65 -5.16 10.86
CA GLU A 164 -2.57 -4.66 9.47
C GLU A 164 -2.34 -3.15 9.36
N GLU A 165 -2.61 -2.40 10.43
CA GLU A 165 -2.40 -0.97 10.53
C GLU A 165 -1.05 -0.63 11.18
N LEU A 166 -0.20 -1.63 11.41
CA LEU A 166 1.16 -1.48 11.91
C LEU A 166 2.18 -2.12 10.97
N GLN A 167 3.16 -1.33 10.54
CA GLN A 167 4.34 -1.79 9.83
C GLN A 167 5.49 -1.94 10.82
N VAL A 168 5.99 -3.16 11.03
CA VAL A 168 7.18 -3.41 11.85
C VAL A 168 8.41 -2.87 11.12
N VAL A 169 9.22 -2.12 11.85
CA VAL A 169 10.50 -1.56 11.39
C VAL A 169 11.61 -2.35 12.08
N PRO A 170 12.35 -3.19 11.33
CA PRO A 170 13.53 -3.89 11.85
C PRO A 170 14.60 -2.93 12.39
N GLU A 171 15.38 -3.35 13.38
CA GLU A 171 16.44 -2.51 13.98
C GLU A 171 17.57 -2.18 13.00
N ASP A 172 17.80 -3.02 11.99
CA ASP A 172 18.75 -2.84 10.90
C ASP A 172 18.19 -2.00 9.74
N THR A 173 17.05 -1.33 9.93
CA THR A 173 16.47 -0.47 8.88
C THR A 173 17.30 0.81 8.74
N GLU A 174 18.05 0.89 7.65
CA GLU A 174 18.75 2.10 7.24
C GLU A 174 17.88 3.03 6.39
N LEU A 175 18.26 4.30 6.32
CA LEU A 175 17.71 5.21 5.32
C LEU A 175 18.05 4.69 3.91
N PRO A 176 17.22 5.01 2.89
CA PRO A 176 17.55 4.66 1.52
C PRO A 176 18.93 5.20 1.12
N PRO A 177 19.72 4.46 0.32
CA PRO A 177 21.06 4.89 -0.04
C PRO A 177 21.01 6.16 -0.91
N ASN A 178 22.03 7.02 -0.78
CA ASN A 178 22.13 8.26 -1.55
C ASN A 178 22.08 8.06 -3.07
N SER A 179 22.44 6.87 -3.57
CA SER A 179 22.32 6.49 -5.00
C SER A 179 20.88 6.53 -5.53
N VAL A 180 19.89 6.68 -4.65
CA VAL A 180 18.49 6.89 -5.04
C VAL A 180 18.27 8.29 -5.64
N LEU A 181 19.16 9.25 -5.37
CA LEU A 181 19.14 10.60 -5.95
C LEU A 181 19.72 10.66 -7.38
N GLU A 182 20.41 9.61 -7.84
CA GLU A 182 20.98 9.48 -9.19
C GLU A 182 19.97 8.94 -10.22
#